data_AF-A0A9P6TRH4-F1
#
_entry.id   AF-A0A9P6TRH4-F1
#
_cell.length_a   1.000
_cell.length_b   1.000
_cell.length_c   1.000
_cell.angle_alpha   90.00
_cell.angle_beta   90.00
_cell.angle_gamma   90.00
#
_symmetry.space_group_name_H-M   'P 1'
#
loop_
_entity.id
_entity.type
_entity.pdbx_description
1 polymer ?
#
loop_
_entity_poly.entity_id
_entity_poly.type
_entity_poly.pdbx_seq_one_letter_code
_entity_poly.pdbx_strand_id
1 'polypeptide(L)'
;MSSDDEFRDARKVFGPRDHESNNQAVYYKDVLDTTAEDDDQNSLIDWATFDQLLEMDEEDNHDFSHSIVSNYYENTELMLENMDSALNNKDLSELLRLGYNLKGSSAALGLIKVKGTCERIQNIGNRQDEDEQLSESAALERIAPLLPRVKKEYSEAKEYLTSFYGDDE
;
A
#
# COMPACT_ATOMS: atom_id res chain seq x y z
N MET A 1 -55.31 -4.21 15.08
CA MET A 1 -55.27 -3.10 16.05
C MET A 1 -54.27 -3.53 17.11
N SER A 2 -53.02 -3.04 17.05
CA SER A 2 -52.50 -1.91 17.87
C SER A 2 -52.85 -2.12 19.34
N SER A 3 -51.93 -2.11 20.30
CA SER A 3 -50.70 -1.34 20.42
C SER A 3 -50.09 -1.70 21.79
N ASP A 4 -48.76 -1.66 21.91
CA ASP A 4 -47.96 -1.11 23.04
C ASP A 4 -48.17 -1.77 24.45
N ASP A 5 -47.22 -1.94 25.37
CA ASP A 5 -45.88 -1.38 25.55
C ASP A 5 -45.19 -2.13 26.72
N GLU A 6 -43.89 -1.89 26.87
CA GLU A 6 -43.09 -2.00 28.12
C GLU A 6 -42.63 -3.37 28.69
N PHE A 7 -41.42 -3.74 28.26
CA PHE A 7 -40.24 -3.93 29.11
C PHE A 7 -40.42 -3.94 30.64
N ARG A 8 -40.02 -5.04 31.31
CA ARG A 8 -39.01 -5.00 32.39
C ARG A 8 -38.51 -6.39 32.81
N ASP A 9 -37.24 -6.59 32.50
CA ASP A 9 -36.34 -7.70 32.82
C ASP A 9 -36.08 -7.83 34.33
N ALA A 10 -36.19 -9.06 34.84
CA ALA A 10 -35.83 -9.45 36.19
C ALA A 10 -34.61 -10.39 36.13
N ARG A 11 -33.43 -9.81 36.41
CA ARG A 11 -32.17 -10.49 36.71
C ARG A 11 -32.39 -11.76 37.55
N LYS A 12 -31.86 -12.91 37.09
CA LYS A 12 -31.37 -14.09 37.86
C LYS A 12 -31.25 -15.30 36.91
N VAL A 13 -30.17 -16.05 36.73
CA VAL A 13 -28.80 -16.11 37.27
C VAL A 13 -27.99 -16.90 36.23
N PHE A 14 -27.08 -16.25 35.50
CA PHE A 14 -25.85 -16.82 34.97
C PHE A 14 -24.93 -15.64 34.66
N GLY A 15 -23.93 -15.41 35.50
CA GLY A 15 -22.73 -14.66 35.08
C GLY A 15 -21.89 -15.59 34.20
N PRO A 16 -21.30 -15.08 33.10
CA PRO A 16 -19.90 -14.63 33.22
C PRO A 16 -19.52 -13.42 32.32
N ARG A 17 -18.51 -12.69 32.81
CA ARG A 17 -17.52 -11.83 32.11
C ARG A 17 -18.03 -10.67 31.26
N ASP A 18 -17.80 -9.50 31.84
CA ASP A 18 -18.02 -8.17 31.32
C ASP A 18 -16.99 -7.84 30.22
N HIS A 19 -17.51 -7.67 29.00
CA HIS A 19 -17.14 -6.69 27.98
C HIS A 19 -15.66 -6.45 27.63
N GLU A 20 -15.10 -7.32 26.78
CA GLU A 20 -14.14 -6.92 25.74
C GLU A 20 -14.86 -6.93 24.39
N SER A 21 -15.48 -5.82 24.03
CA SER A 21 -16.04 -5.65 22.69
C SER A 21 -16.05 -4.18 22.31
N ASN A 22 -14.86 -3.63 22.01
CA ASN A 22 -14.69 -2.67 20.90
C ASN A 22 -13.22 -2.29 20.58
N ASN A 23 -12.26 -3.22 20.59
CA ASN A 23 -10.85 -2.84 20.31
C ASN A 23 -10.33 -3.20 18.91
N GLN A 24 -10.98 -4.05 18.13
CA GLN A 24 -10.43 -4.40 16.81
C GLN A 24 -10.47 -3.21 15.84
N ALA A 25 -11.57 -2.46 15.80
CA ALA A 25 -11.70 -1.30 14.92
C ALA A 25 -10.86 -0.10 15.37
N VAL A 26 -10.59 0.03 16.68
CA VAL A 26 -9.70 1.06 17.24
C VAL A 26 -8.25 0.70 16.97
N TYR A 27 -7.87 -0.57 17.10
CA TYR A 27 -6.53 -1.05 16.74
C TYR A 27 -6.24 -0.87 15.24
N TYR A 28 -7.19 -1.18 14.35
CA TYR A 28 -7.02 -0.89 12.92
C TYR A 28 -7.00 0.59 12.59
N LYS A 29 -7.67 1.44 13.39
CA LYS A 29 -7.66 2.89 13.18
C LYS A 29 -6.36 3.53 13.69
N ASP A 30 -5.84 3.08 14.84
CA ASP A 30 -4.59 3.59 15.43
C ASP A 30 -3.34 3.09 14.66
N VAL A 31 -3.38 1.89 14.07
CA VAL A 31 -2.31 1.38 13.18
C VAL A 31 -2.30 2.13 11.84
N LEU A 32 -3.42 2.73 11.42
CA LEU A 32 -3.49 3.57 10.21
C LEU A 32 -3.16 5.05 10.50
N ASP A 33 -3.10 5.47 11.77
CA ASP A 33 -2.95 6.86 12.20
C ASP A 33 -1.62 7.14 12.92
N THR A 34 -0.62 6.26 12.76
CA THR A 34 0.75 6.49 13.25
C THR A 34 1.75 6.51 12.10
N THR A 35 1.66 7.53 11.26
CA THR A 35 2.86 8.19 10.71
C THR A 35 2.55 9.67 10.68
N ALA A 36 3.21 10.40 11.57
CA ALA A 36 3.20 11.85 11.63
C ALA A 36 3.47 12.46 10.25
N GLU A 37 2.82 13.59 10.01
CA GLU A 37 3.05 14.50 8.90
C GLU A 37 4.53 14.96 8.90
N ASP A 38 5.37 14.28 8.13
CA ASP A 38 6.65 14.82 7.67
C ASP A 38 6.49 15.15 6.19
N ASP A 39 6.20 16.43 5.94
CA ASP A 39 6.18 17.07 4.62
C ASP A 39 7.62 17.26 4.12
N ASP A 40 8.26 16.14 3.77
CA ASP A 40 9.56 16.17 3.11
C ASP A 40 9.40 15.60 1.71
N GLN A 41 9.62 16.40 0.66
CA GLN A 41 9.72 15.88 -0.71
C GLN A 41 10.83 14.82 -0.84
N ASN A 42 11.81 14.87 0.06
CA ASN A 42 12.82 13.84 0.26
C ASN A 42 12.25 12.48 0.74
N SER A 43 10.96 12.42 1.09
CA SER A 43 10.27 11.19 1.50
C SER A 43 9.58 10.44 0.35
N LEU A 44 9.42 11.10 -0.82
CA LEU A 44 8.77 10.49 -2.00
C LEU A 44 9.80 9.89 -2.96
N ILE A 45 10.83 10.68 -3.29
CA ILE A 45 11.86 10.33 -4.27
C ILE A 45 13.23 10.23 -3.57
N ASP A 46 13.91 9.12 -3.81
CA ASP A 46 15.32 8.96 -3.55
C ASP A 46 16.10 9.65 -4.68
N TRP A 47 16.43 10.92 -4.46
CA TRP A 47 17.13 11.75 -5.44
C TRP A 47 18.49 11.18 -5.83
N ALA A 48 19.19 10.47 -4.95
CA ALA A 48 20.46 9.85 -5.34
C ALA A 48 20.28 8.77 -6.42
N THR A 49 19.12 8.09 -6.43
CA THR A 49 18.76 7.14 -7.49
C THR A 49 18.17 7.86 -8.71
N PHE A 50 17.31 8.85 -8.50
CA PHE A 50 16.66 9.57 -9.59
C PHE A 50 17.64 10.46 -10.38
N ASP A 51 18.61 11.10 -9.72
CA ASP A 51 19.68 11.88 -10.36
C ASP A 51 20.52 11.01 -11.30
N GLN A 52 20.78 9.74 -10.95
CA GLN A 52 21.47 8.81 -11.86
C GLN A 52 20.67 8.52 -13.13
N LEU A 53 19.33 8.57 -13.06
CA LEU A 53 18.46 8.46 -14.24
C LEU A 53 18.51 9.74 -15.07
N LEU A 54 18.49 10.92 -14.42
CA LEU A 54 18.61 12.22 -15.09
C LEU A 54 19.97 12.40 -15.77
N GLU A 55 21.06 11.88 -15.17
CA GLU A 55 22.41 11.87 -15.77
C GLU A 55 22.49 11.08 -17.09
N MET A 56 21.48 10.26 -17.41
CA MET A 56 21.39 9.54 -18.68
C MET A 56 20.73 10.36 -19.81
N ASP A 57 20.12 11.51 -19.48
CA ASP A 57 19.58 12.42 -20.49
C ASP A 57 20.69 13.10 -21.30
N GLU A 58 20.34 13.58 -22.50
CA GLU A 58 21.24 14.43 -23.30
C GLU A 58 21.23 15.87 -22.74
N GLU A 59 22.32 16.64 -22.93
CA GLU A 59 22.40 18.03 -22.46
C GLU A 59 21.20 18.83 -23.02
N ASP A 60 20.43 19.43 -22.09
CA ASP A 60 19.27 20.30 -22.32
C ASP A 60 17.92 19.62 -22.68
N ASN A 61 17.73 18.32 -22.46
CA ASN A 61 16.38 17.71 -22.48
C ASN A 61 16.17 16.64 -21.39
N HIS A 62 14.92 16.22 -21.20
CA HIS A 62 14.52 15.16 -20.27
C HIS A 62 13.87 13.97 -20.99
N ASP A 63 14.15 13.78 -22.29
CA ASP A 63 13.42 12.83 -23.13
C ASP A 63 13.60 11.38 -22.67
N PHE A 64 14.82 11.00 -22.26
CA PHE A 64 15.10 9.63 -21.85
C PHE A 64 14.45 9.32 -20.50
N SER A 65 14.75 10.12 -19.47
CA SER A 65 14.21 9.96 -18.12
C SER A 65 12.67 10.04 -18.11
N HIS A 66 12.08 10.98 -18.85
CA HIS A 66 10.63 11.08 -19.01
C HIS A 66 10.03 9.85 -19.70
N SER A 67 10.71 9.28 -20.72
CA SER A 67 10.25 8.05 -21.36
C SER A 67 10.24 6.85 -20.42
N ILE A 68 11.23 6.73 -19.53
CA ILE A 68 11.28 5.66 -18.52
C ILE A 68 10.13 5.84 -17.51
N VAL A 69 9.89 7.07 -17.05
CA VAL A 69 8.81 7.39 -16.12
C VAL A 69 7.43 7.15 -16.75
N SER A 70 7.23 7.54 -18.02
CA SER A 70 6.00 7.28 -18.77
C SER A 70 5.73 5.78 -18.90
N ASN A 71 6.75 4.99 -19.29
CA ASN A 71 6.65 3.53 -19.36
C ASN A 71 6.34 2.90 -17.99
N TYR A 72 6.88 3.46 -16.91
CA TYR A 72 6.57 2.99 -15.57
C TYR A 72 5.08 3.20 -15.22
N TYR A 73 4.46 4.31 -15.63
CA TYR A 73 3.05 4.56 -15.37
C TYR A 73 2.14 3.49 -15.99
N GLU A 74 2.31 3.25 -17.29
CA GLU A 74 1.50 2.28 -18.04
C GLU A 74 1.61 0.87 -17.45
N ASN A 75 2.83 0.46 -17.12
CA ASN A 75 3.09 -0.86 -16.55
C ASN A 75 2.54 -1.00 -15.12
N THR A 76 2.57 0.08 -14.33
CA THR A 76 2.17 0.05 -12.92
C THR A 76 0.66 -0.01 -12.75
N GLU A 77 -0.11 0.73 -13.55
CA GLU A 77 -1.57 0.68 -13.50
C GLU A 77 -2.10 -0.74 -13.72
N LEU A 78 -1.61 -1.41 -14.76
CA LEU A 78 -1.95 -2.80 -15.04
C LEU A 78 -1.52 -3.76 -13.90
N MET A 79 -0.34 -3.55 -13.32
CA MET A 79 0.12 -4.37 -12.19
C MET A 79 -0.77 -4.19 -10.95
N LEU A 80 -1.20 -2.96 -10.64
CA LEU A 80 -2.07 -2.66 -9.50
C LEU A 80 -3.47 -3.29 -9.67
N GLU A 81 -4.02 -3.27 -10.88
CA GLU A 81 -5.28 -3.97 -11.19
C GLU A 81 -5.14 -5.50 -11.07
N ASN A 82 -4.02 -6.05 -11.53
CA ASN A 82 -3.72 -7.47 -11.38
C ASN A 82 -3.53 -7.88 -9.91
N MET A 83 -2.99 -6.98 -9.07
CA MET A 83 -2.89 -7.23 -7.63
C MET A 83 -4.27 -7.33 -6.97
N ASP A 84 -5.22 -6.47 -7.32
CA ASP A 84 -6.60 -6.61 -6.81
C ASP A 84 -7.22 -7.93 -7.24
N SER A 85 -7.02 -8.29 -8.50
CA SER A 85 -7.54 -9.55 -9.06
C SER A 85 -6.94 -10.76 -8.35
N ALA A 86 -5.63 -10.75 -8.10
CA ALA A 86 -4.93 -11.79 -7.35
C ALA A 86 -5.46 -11.89 -5.91
N LEU A 87 -5.66 -10.76 -5.22
CA LEU A 87 -6.24 -10.76 -3.87
C LEU A 87 -7.66 -11.33 -3.84
N ASN A 88 -8.51 -10.94 -4.78
CA ASN A 88 -9.89 -11.46 -4.90
C ASN A 88 -9.90 -12.97 -5.16
N ASN A 89 -8.96 -13.46 -5.97
CA ASN A 89 -8.80 -14.87 -6.27
C ASN A 89 -8.03 -15.64 -5.19
N LYS A 90 -7.57 -14.96 -4.12
CA LYS A 90 -6.73 -15.52 -3.06
C LYS A 90 -5.42 -16.13 -3.60
N ASP A 91 -4.86 -15.56 -4.65
CA ASP A 91 -3.62 -16.01 -5.28
C ASP A 91 -2.41 -15.32 -4.63
N LEU A 92 -1.92 -15.91 -3.54
CA LEU A 92 -0.76 -15.36 -2.81
C LEU A 92 0.53 -15.40 -3.65
N SER A 93 0.68 -16.40 -4.51
CA SER A 93 1.86 -16.52 -5.37
C SER A 93 1.93 -15.39 -6.38
N GLU A 94 0.79 -15.02 -6.97
CA GLU A 94 0.72 -13.92 -7.92
C GLU A 94 0.92 -12.56 -7.23
N LEU A 95 0.35 -12.36 -6.03
CA LEU A 95 0.63 -11.17 -5.21
C LEU A 95 2.13 -11.00 -4.91
N LEU A 96 2.81 -12.09 -4.57
CA LEU A 96 4.26 -12.10 -4.34
C LEU A 96 5.02 -11.70 -5.61
N ARG A 97 4.68 -12.29 -6.75
CA ARG A 97 5.32 -12.02 -8.05
C ARG A 97 5.11 -10.57 -8.50
N LEU A 98 3.87 -10.07 -8.41
CA LEU A 98 3.55 -8.68 -8.76
C LEU A 98 4.23 -7.69 -7.81
N GLY A 99 4.28 -8.01 -6.51
CA GLY A 99 4.99 -7.22 -5.52
C GLY A 99 6.49 -7.12 -5.82
N TYR A 100 7.11 -8.23 -6.24
CA TYR A 100 8.50 -8.26 -6.68
C TYR A 100 8.75 -7.36 -7.90
N ASN A 101 7.91 -7.48 -8.92
CA ASN A 101 8.05 -6.68 -10.14
C ASN A 101 7.92 -5.19 -9.85
N LEU A 102 6.86 -4.80 -9.12
CA LEU A 102 6.60 -3.40 -8.81
C LEU A 102 7.67 -2.83 -7.88
N LYS A 103 8.17 -3.59 -6.89
CA LYS A 103 9.35 -3.17 -6.09
C LYS A 103 10.54 -2.85 -6.99
N GLY A 104 10.84 -3.72 -7.96
CA GLY A 104 11.98 -3.56 -8.85
C GLY A 104 11.87 -2.32 -9.72
N SER A 105 10.72 -2.12 -10.36
CA SER A 105 10.49 -0.96 -11.23
C SER A 105 10.42 0.35 -10.42
N SER A 106 9.79 0.36 -9.24
CA SER A 106 9.78 1.52 -8.36
C SER A 106 11.17 1.86 -7.81
N ALA A 107 11.99 0.86 -7.49
CA ALA A 107 13.35 1.08 -7.01
C ALA A 107 14.25 1.71 -8.09
N ALA A 108 14.07 1.34 -9.37
CA ALA A 108 14.83 1.92 -10.48
C ALA A 108 14.56 3.43 -10.68
N LEU A 109 13.40 3.92 -10.22
CA LEU A 109 13.01 5.33 -10.27
C LEU A 109 13.18 6.06 -8.93
N GLY A 110 13.71 5.39 -7.89
CA GLY A 110 13.84 5.98 -6.57
C GLY A 110 12.52 6.21 -5.82
N LEU A 111 11.41 5.52 -6.15
CA LEU A 111 10.12 5.75 -5.49
C LEU A 111 10.07 5.07 -4.13
N ILE A 112 10.41 5.81 -3.07
CA ILE A 112 10.69 5.28 -1.72
C ILE A 112 9.48 4.54 -1.16
N LYS A 113 8.31 5.19 -1.13
CA LYS A 113 7.11 4.65 -0.48
C LYS A 113 6.56 3.42 -1.21
N VAL A 114 6.43 3.50 -2.53
CA VAL A 114 5.93 2.39 -3.37
C VAL A 114 6.84 1.17 -3.22
N LYS A 115 8.16 1.36 -3.34
CA LYS A 115 9.16 0.30 -3.11
C LYS A 115 8.99 -0.34 -1.72
N GLY A 116 8.87 0.48 -0.67
CA GLY A 116 8.74 0.02 0.72
C GLY A 116 7.47 -0.81 0.95
N THR A 117 6.33 -0.37 0.44
CA THR A 117 5.08 -1.14 0.56
C THR A 117 5.14 -2.44 -0.25
N CYS A 118 5.73 -2.43 -1.45
CA CYS A 118 5.93 -3.63 -2.25
C CYS A 118 6.91 -4.63 -1.60
N GLU A 119 7.92 -4.16 -0.88
CA GLU A 119 8.80 -5.00 -0.07
C GLU A 119 8.04 -5.67 1.08
N ARG A 120 7.15 -4.93 1.75
CA ARG A 120 6.28 -5.50 2.79
C ARG A 120 5.32 -6.54 2.24
N ILE A 121 4.72 -6.29 1.06
CA ILE A 121 3.87 -7.27 0.36
C ILE A 121 4.66 -8.55 0.06
N GLN A 122 5.92 -8.45 -0.37
CA GLN A 122 6.75 -9.63 -0.66
C GLN A 122 7.13 -10.42 0.58
N ASN A 123 7.48 -9.75 1.69
CA ASN A 123 7.80 -10.45 2.94
C ASN A 123 6.57 -11.24 3.41
N ILE A 124 5.41 -10.59 3.50
CA ILE A 124 4.16 -11.23 3.90
C ILE A 124 3.75 -12.31 2.89
N GLY A 125 3.97 -12.09 1.59
CA GLY A 125 3.74 -13.06 0.51
C GLY A 125 4.58 -14.33 0.64
N ASN A 126 5.82 -14.20 1.12
CA ASN A 126 6.68 -15.32 1.52
C ASN A 126 6.28 -15.95 2.87
N ARG A 127 5.15 -15.51 3.43
CA ARG A 127 4.61 -15.95 4.73
C ARG A 127 5.54 -15.62 5.89
N GLN A 128 6.32 -14.55 5.75
CA GLN A 128 7.23 -14.01 6.74
C GLN A 128 6.77 -12.60 7.12
N ASP A 129 6.37 -12.40 8.36
CA ASP A 129 6.05 -11.06 8.85
C ASP A 129 6.64 -10.92 10.25
N GLU A 130 7.62 -10.02 10.36
CA GLU A 130 8.45 -9.86 11.55
C GLU A 130 9.09 -11.21 11.97
N ASP A 131 8.72 -11.72 13.15
CA ASP A 131 9.21 -12.99 13.71
C ASP A 131 8.17 -14.13 13.62
N GLU A 132 7.08 -13.94 12.85
CA GLU A 132 5.98 -14.88 12.73
C GLU A 132 5.94 -15.57 11.34
N GLN A 133 5.73 -16.89 11.35
CA GLN A 133 5.42 -17.66 10.15
C GLN A 133 3.91 -17.69 9.92
N LEU A 134 3.45 -17.09 8.82
CA LEU A 134 2.02 -16.93 8.54
C LEU A 134 1.40 -18.16 7.87
N SER A 135 0.10 -18.37 8.07
CA SER A 135 -0.70 -19.15 7.11
C SER A 135 -0.94 -18.33 5.85
N GLU A 136 -1.33 -18.99 4.75
CA GLU A 136 -1.69 -18.29 3.51
C GLU A 136 -2.87 -17.35 3.70
N SER A 137 -3.88 -17.75 4.49
CA SER A 137 -5.02 -16.89 4.80
C SER A 137 -4.62 -15.65 5.59
N ALA A 138 -3.74 -15.80 6.59
CA ALA A 138 -3.25 -14.68 7.37
C ALA A 138 -2.39 -13.72 6.53
N ALA A 139 -1.59 -14.26 5.59
CA ALA A 139 -0.82 -13.44 4.66
C ALA A 139 -1.74 -12.60 3.75
N LEU A 140 -2.79 -13.22 3.19
CA LEU A 140 -3.78 -12.50 2.37
C LEU A 140 -4.50 -11.40 3.16
N GLU A 141 -4.90 -11.68 4.41
CA GLU A 141 -5.53 -10.70 5.30
C GLU A 141 -4.60 -9.51 5.60
N ARG A 142 -3.29 -9.75 5.77
CA ARG A 142 -2.29 -8.70 6.01
C ARG A 142 -1.91 -7.93 4.75
N ILE A 143 -1.95 -8.54 3.57
CA ILE A 143 -1.70 -7.86 2.28
C ILE A 143 -2.87 -6.96 1.89
N ALA A 144 -4.11 -7.36 2.20
CA ALA A 144 -5.31 -6.62 1.81
C ALA A 144 -5.27 -5.09 2.07
N PRO A 145 -4.87 -4.59 3.26
CA PRO A 145 -4.75 -3.15 3.50
C PRO A 145 -3.55 -2.49 2.80
N LEU A 146 -2.55 -3.25 2.35
CA LEU A 146 -1.37 -2.71 1.65
C LEU A 146 -1.66 -2.36 0.19
N LEU A 147 -2.64 -3.02 -0.46
CA LEU A 147 -3.01 -2.71 -1.85
C LEU A 147 -3.57 -1.29 -2.03
N PRO A 148 -4.56 -0.81 -1.25
CA PRO A 148 -4.99 0.59 -1.36
C PRO A 148 -3.89 1.57 -0.97
N ARG A 149 -2.99 1.18 -0.05
CA ARG A 149 -1.83 2.00 0.34
C ARG A 149 -0.86 2.19 -0.82
N VAL A 150 -0.41 1.12 -1.48
CA VAL A 150 0.54 1.23 -2.60
C VAL A 150 -0.05 2.01 -3.77
N LYS A 151 -1.36 1.92 -4.01
CA LYS A 151 -2.07 2.74 -5.00
C LYS A 151 -2.03 4.23 -4.67
N LYS A 152 -2.24 4.58 -3.40
CA LYS A 152 -2.14 5.97 -2.93
C LYS A 152 -0.71 6.48 -3.10
N GLU A 153 0.27 5.72 -2.64
CA GLU A 153 1.70 6.08 -2.76
C GLU A 153 2.13 6.21 -4.24
N TYR A 154 1.63 5.35 -5.13
CA TYR A 154 1.82 5.47 -6.57
C TYR A 154 1.19 6.76 -7.13
N SER A 155 -0.03 7.08 -6.71
CA SER A 155 -0.70 8.32 -7.14
C SER A 155 0.07 9.57 -6.70
N GLU A 156 0.55 9.60 -5.46
CA GLU A 156 1.38 10.68 -4.92
C GLU A 156 2.68 10.83 -5.75
N ALA A 157 3.36 9.72 -6.06
CA ALA A 157 4.57 9.74 -6.88
C ALA A 157 4.31 10.16 -8.34
N LYS A 158 3.21 9.69 -8.94
CA LYS A 158 2.82 10.04 -10.31
C LYS A 158 2.50 11.53 -10.43
N GLU A 159 1.74 12.08 -9.48
CA GLU A 159 1.43 13.51 -9.44
C GLU A 159 2.71 14.34 -9.33
N TYR A 160 3.61 13.96 -8.43
CA TYR A 160 4.90 14.62 -8.25
C TYR A 160 5.72 14.64 -9.54
N LEU A 161 5.96 13.47 -10.13
CA LEU A 161 6.79 13.34 -11.32
C LEU A 161 6.13 13.98 -12.56
N THR A 162 4.80 13.99 -12.64
CA THR A 162 4.09 14.70 -13.71
C THR A 162 4.29 16.22 -13.59
N SER A 163 4.30 16.77 -12.38
CA SER A 163 4.67 18.18 -12.17
C SER A 163 6.13 18.43 -12.54
N PHE A 164 7.04 17.57 -12.07
CA PHE A 164 8.48 17.69 -12.34
C PHE A 164 8.77 17.86 -13.84
N TYR A 165 8.27 16.97 -14.70
CA TYR A 165 8.50 17.05 -16.15
C TYR A 165 7.57 18.05 -16.86
N GLY A 166 6.50 18.52 -16.21
CA GLY A 166 5.56 19.50 -16.77
C GLY A 166 5.95 20.95 -16.50
N ASP A 167 6.79 21.19 -15.50
CA ASP A 167 7.36 22.50 -15.16
C ASP A 167 8.59 22.85 -16.04
N ASP A 168 9.06 21.91 -16.87
CA ASP A 168 10.19 22.05 -17.81
C ASP A 168 9.80 22.53 -19.23
N GLU A 169 8.51 22.87 -19.47
CA GLU A 169 8.04 23.56 -20.70
C GLU A 169 7.98 25.10 -20.56
#